data_AF-A0A5Q4T0D4-F1
#
_entry.id   AF-A0A5Q4T0D4-F1
#
_cell.length_a   1.000
_cell.length_b   1.000
_cell.length_c   1.000
_cell.angle_alpha   90.00
_cell.angle_beta   90.00
_cell.angle_gamma   90.00
#
_symmetry.space_group_name_H-M   'P 1'
#
loop_
_entity.id
_entity.type
_entity.pdbx_description
1 polymer ?
#
loop_
_entity_poly.entity_id
_entity_poly.type
_entity_poly.pdbx_seq_one_letter_code
_entity_poly.pdbx_strand_id
1 'polypeptide(L)'
;GQNTDSANHRTHVAFADAGGRCPQGFQAIPQLVQRIVYDVPPPVFDGENASVFAVDSFPEQLHKPITDHGDFINVFDENLMNKVVNCINGGRRCR
;
A
#
# COMPACT_ATOMS: atom_id res chain seq x y z
N GLY A 1 14.93 -7.23 15.70
CA GLY A 1 15.14 -5.77 15.87
C GLY A 1 15.05 -5.43 17.35
N GLN A 2 15.81 -4.45 17.81
CA GLN A 2 15.63 -3.88 19.15
C GLN A 2 14.65 -2.70 19.04
N ASN A 3 13.70 -2.59 19.98
CA ASN A 3 12.70 -1.50 20.02
C ASN A 3 12.00 -1.27 18.67
N THR A 4 11.41 -2.34 18.12
CA THR A 4 10.69 -2.29 16.83
C THR A 4 9.39 -1.50 16.88
N ASP A 5 8.94 -1.13 18.09
CA ASP A 5 7.75 -0.33 18.26
C ASP A 5 8.09 1.15 18.35
N SER A 6 7.34 1.97 17.61
CA SER A 6 7.50 3.42 17.64
C SER A 6 6.50 4.02 18.62
N ALA A 7 6.83 5.17 19.22
CA ALA A 7 6.02 5.80 20.27
C ALA A 7 4.52 6.01 19.90
N ASN A 8 4.17 5.98 18.62
CA ASN A 8 2.81 6.15 18.13
C ASN A 8 2.47 5.29 16.90
N HIS A 9 3.25 4.23 16.63
CA HIS A 9 3.14 3.40 15.40
C HIS A 9 3.23 4.17 14.07
N ARG A 10 3.63 5.45 14.05
CA ARG A 10 3.72 6.27 12.83
C ARG A 10 5.12 6.80 12.59
N THR A 11 5.93 6.97 13.64
CA THR A 11 7.26 7.59 13.54
C THR A 11 8.37 6.63 13.12
N HIS A 12 8.05 5.35 12.83
CA HIS A 12 9.02 4.40 12.26
C HIS A 12 9.25 4.58 10.75
N VAL A 13 8.42 5.40 10.08
CA VAL A 13 8.60 5.82 8.68
C VAL A 13 8.42 7.34 8.57
N ALA A 14 9.06 7.95 7.58
CA ALA A 14 8.96 9.37 7.31
C ALA A 14 8.93 9.63 5.80
N PHE A 15 8.21 10.68 5.39
CA PHE A 15 8.28 11.15 4.01
C PHE A 15 9.69 11.69 3.71
N ALA A 16 10.14 11.48 2.47
CA ALA A 16 11.35 12.12 1.98
C ALA A 16 11.18 13.65 1.91
N ASP A 17 12.30 14.38 1.98
CA ASP A 17 12.29 15.82 1.73
C ASP A 17 11.93 16.15 0.26
N ALA A 18 11.77 17.43 -0.07
CA ALA A 18 11.43 17.85 -1.44
C ALA A 18 12.49 17.44 -2.49
N GLY A 19 13.72 17.11 -2.07
CA GLY A 19 14.78 16.58 -2.92
C GLY A 19 14.86 15.05 -2.94
N GLY A 20 13.93 14.34 -2.30
CA GLY A 20 13.88 12.89 -2.23
C GLY A 20 14.83 12.26 -1.20
N ARG A 21 15.39 13.04 -0.27
CA ARG A 21 16.34 12.53 0.73
C ARG A 21 15.63 12.09 2.00
N CYS A 22 16.12 11.01 2.60
CA CYS A 22 15.67 10.55 3.91
C CYS A 22 16.18 11.48 5.04
N PRO A 23 15.40 11.69 6.10
CA PRO A 23 15.89 12.32 7.33
C PRO A 23 17.09 11.56 7.94
N GLN A 24 17.88 12.24 8.78
CA GLN A 24 19.01 11.60 9.46
C GLN A 24 18.55 10.38 10.27
N GLY A 25 19.26 9.25 10.11
CA GLY A 25 18.94 8.00 10.78
C GLY A 25 17.88 7.14 10.08
N PHE A 26 17.31 7.61 8.97
CA PHE A 26 16.42 6.82 8.13
C PHE A 26 17.15 6.27 6.90
N GLN A 27 16.69 5.11 6.43
CA GLN A 27 17.12 4.50 5.17
C GLN A 27 15.99 4.54 4.16
N ALA A 28 16.33 4.69 2.87
CA ALA A 28 15.36 4.63 1.80
C ALA A 28 14.70 3.25 1.74
N ILE A 29 13.37 3.25 1.76
CA ILE A 29 12.54 2.06 1.56
C ILE A 29 12.14 2.02 0.08
N PRO A 30 12.34 0.90 -0.64
CA PRO A 30 11.83 0.77 -2.00
C PRO A 30 10.32 1.03 -2.05
N GLN A 31 9.90 1.91 -2.96
CA GLN A 31 8.50 2.24 -3.12
C GLN A 31 7.78 1.10 -3.83
N LEU A 32 6.84 0.45 -3.15
CA LEU A 32 5.88 -0.45 -3.78
C LEU A 32 4.68 0.37 -4.28
N VAL A 33 4.43 0.34 -5.58
CA VAL A 33 3.21 0.90 -6.16
C VAL A 33 2.20 -0.24 -6.32
N GLN A 34 1.16 -0.25 -5.49
CA GLN A 34 0.02 -1.14 -5.64
C GLN A 34 -1.05 -0.43 -6.49
N ARG A 35 -1.42 -1.03 -7.62
CA ARG A 35 -2.53 -0.56 -8.46
C ARG A 35 -3.68 -1.54 -8.37
N ILE A 36 -4.79 -1.09 -7.84
CA ILE A 36 -6.06 -1.83 -7.83
C ILE A 36 -6.93 -1.27 -8.96
N VAL A 37 -7.48 -2.15 -9.79
CA VAL A 37 -8.33 -1.78 -10.93
C VAL A 37 -9.69 -2.44 -10.73
N TYR A 38 -10.74 -1.63 -10.81
CA TYR A 38 -12.12 -2.08 -10.72
C TYR A 38 -12.80 -1.92 -12.08
N ASP A 39 -13.51 -2.96 -12.53
CA ASP A 39 -14.37 -2.90 -13.70
C ASP A 39 -15.76 -2.45 -13.27
N VAL A 40 -15.99 -1.13 -13.29
CA VAL A 40 -17.25 -0.49 -12.86
C VAL A 40 -17.78 0.42 -13.97
N PRO A 41 -19.11 0.62 -14.06
CA PRO A 41 -19.67 1.59 -14.98
C PRO A 41 -19.07 2.99 -14.76
N PRO A 42 -18.94 3.82 -15.82
CA PRO A 42 -18.48 5.20 -15.67
C PRO A 42 -19.36 5.98 -14.68
N PRO A 43 -18.76 6.81 -13.80
CA PRO A 43 -19.54 7.59 -12.85
C PRO A 43 -20.39 8.64 -13.57
N VAL A 44 -21.64 8.77 -13.13
CA VAL A 44 -22.58 9.81 -13.52
C VAL A 44 -22.70 10.79 -12.36
N PHE A 45 -22.30 12.04 -12.55
CA PHE A 45 -22.25 13.04 -11.48
C PHE A 45 -23.52 13.90 -11.38
N ASP A 46 -24.36 13.91 -12.41
CA ASP A 46 -25.53 14.78 -12.55
C ASP A 46 -26.76 14.06 -13.15
N GLY A 47 -27.94 14.69 -13.03
CA GLY A 47 -29.22 14.17 -13.51
C GLY A 47 -29.97 13.26 -12.52
N GLU A 48 -31.10 12.71 -12.96
CA GLU A 48 -32.00 11.90 -12.11
C GLU A 48 -31.37 10.57 -11.66
N ASN A 49 -30.31 10.11 -12.32
CA ASN A 49 -29.65 8.81 -12.07
C ASN A 49 -28.14 8.97 -11.83
N ALA A 50 -27.74 9.94 -10.99
CA ALA A 50 -26.35 10.03 -10.54
C ALA A 50 -25.88 8.71 -9.91
N SER A 51 -24.69 8.26 -10.27
CA SER A 51 -24.11 6.98 -9.85
C SER A 51 -22.60 7.12 -9.73
N VAL A 52 -22.07 6.86 -8.55
CA VAL A 52 -20.62 6.86 -8.28
C VAL A 52 -20.25 5.56 -7.58
N PHE A 53 -19.01 5.12 -7.77
CA PHE A 53 -18.46 3.97 -7.06
C PHE A 53 -17.62 4.46 -5.87
N ALA A 54 -17.80 3.82 -4.72
CA ALA A 54 -17.01 4.02 -3.52
C ALA A 54 -16.59 2.67 -2.94
N VAL A 55 -15.45 2.65 -2.25
CA VAL A 55 -14.91 1.47 -1.59
C VAL A 55 -14.99 1.68 -0.08
N ASP A 56 -15.63 0.76 0.62
CA ASP A 56 -15.60 0.66 2.07
C ASP A 56 -15.32 -0.80 2.45
N SER A 57 -14.38 -1.03 3.37
CA SER A 57 -14.24 -2.30 4.09
C SER A 57 -15.34 -2.47 5.15
N PHE A 58 -15.81 -1.36 5.75
CA PHE A 58 -16.86 -1.32 6.77
C PHE A 58 -17.80 -0.12 6.57
N PRO A 59 -19.11 -0.25 6.86
CA PRO A 59 -20.08 0.84 6.69
C PRO A 59 -19.72 2.14 7.42
N GLU A 60 -19.00 2.06 8.55
CA GLU A 60 -18.63 3.21 9.38
C GLU A 60 -17.54 4.10 8.73
N GLN A 61 -16.92 3.65 7.64
CA GLN A 61 -15.88 4.39 6.92
C GLN A 61 -16.44 5.57 6.11
N LEU A 62 -17.73 5.52 5.74
CA LEU A 62 -18.46 6.61 5.09
C LEU A 62 -17.76 7.13 3.82
N HIS A 63 -17.13 6.23 3.05
CA HIS A 63 -16.41 6.58 1.82
C HIS A 63 -15.28 7.59 2.02
N LYS A 64 -14.75 7.73 3.24
CA LYS A 64 -13.71 8.73 3.55
C LYS A 64 -12.34 8.21 3.07
N PRO A 65 -11.65 8.91 2.14
CA PRO A 65 -10.37 8.42 1.63
C PRO A 65 -9.28 8.21 2.70
N ILE A 66 -9.39 8.86 3.85
CA ILE A 66 -8.45 8.69 4.98
C ILE A 66 -8.54 7.31 5.65
N THR A 67 -9.64 6.57 5.44
CA THR A 67 -9.83 5.24 6.03
C THR A 67 -9.30 4.12 5.15
N ASP A 68 -8.95 4.43 3.89
CA ASP A 68 -8.32 3.48 2.98
C ASP A 68 -6.88 3.20 3.42
N HIS A 69 -6.53 1.92 3.39
CA HIS A 69 -5.17 1.45 3.67
C HIS A 69 -4.88 0.22 2.81
N GLY A 70 -3.67 0.17 2.27
CA GLY A 70 -3.10 -1.05 1.69
C GLY A 70 -2.25 -1.73 2.74
N ASP A 71 -2.57 -2.98 3.07
CA ASP A 71 -1.75 -3.80 3.97
C ASP A 71 -1.03 -4.90 3.17
N PHE A 72 0.16 -5.27 3.62
CA PHE A 72 0.92 -6.41 3.11
C PHE A 72 1.44 -7.23 4.28
N ILE A 73 0.95 -8.46 4.38
CA ILE A 73 1.39 -9.43 5.38
C ILE A 73 2.22 -10.50 4.66
N ASN A 74 3.50 -10.60 5.02
CA ASN A 74 4.36 -11.67 4.55
C ASN A 74 4.38 -12.83 5.55
N VAL A 75 3.80 -13.97 5.18
CA VAL A 75 3.82 -15.19 5.98
C VAL A 75 4.79 -16.25 5.45
N PHE A 76 5.60 -15.91 4.44
CA PHE A 76 6.58 -16.81 3.88
C PHE A 76 7.81 -16.92 4.77
N ASP A 77 8.32 -18.14 4.95
CA ASP A 77 9.64 -18.34 5.54
C ASP A 77 10.75 -17.75 4.63
N GLU A 78 11.94 -17.59 5.19
CA GLU A 78 13.07 -16.98 4.48
C GLU A 78 13.45 -17.74 3.20
N ASN A 79 13.39 -19.08 3.21
CA ASN A 79 13.72 -19.89 2.04
C ASN A 79 12.71 -19.69 0.92
N LEU A 80 11.43 -19.62 1.25
CA LEU A 80 10.36 -19.36 0.31
C LEU A 80 10.42 -17.92 -0.21
N MET A 81 10.69 -16.93 0.65
CA MET A 81 10.92 -15.55 0.21
C MET A 81 12.08 -15.43 -0.76
N ASN A 82 13.20 -16.11 -0.49
CA ASN A 82 14.34 -16.12 -1.39
C ASN A 82 13.97 -16.71 -2.77
N LYS A 83 13.13 -17.75 -2.82
CA LYS A 83 12.62 -18.29 -4.10
C LYS A 83 11.74 -17.28 -4.83
N VAL A 84 10.82 -16.61 -4.13
CA VAL A 84 9.93 -15.59 -4.70
C VAL A 84 10.74 -14.42 -5.26
N VAL A 85 11.65 -13.84 -4.46
CA VAL A 85 12.51 -12.72 -4.86
C VAL A 85 13.37 -13.10 -6.06
N ASN A 86 14.01 -14.26 -6.06
CA ASN A 86 14.82 -14.72 -7.19
C ASN A 86 14.00 -15.00 -8.45
N CYS A 87 12.73 -15.37 -8.31
CA CYS A 87 11.83 -15.54 -9.44
C CYS A 87 11.45 -14.18 -10.03
N ILE A 88 10.94 -13.26 -9.21
CA ILE A 88 10.48 -11.92 -9.60
C ILE A 88 11.64 -11.14 -10.23
N ASN A 89 12.79 -11.08 -9.55
CA ASN A 89 13.96 -10.35 -10.05
C ASN A 89 14.56 -10.98 -11.31
N GLY A 90 14.26 -12.25 -11.58
CA GLY A 90 14.63 -12.94 -12.82
C GLY A 90 13.65 -12.73 -13.98
N GLY A 91 12.56 -11.98 -13.80
CA GLY A 91 11.55 -11.76 -14.84
C GLY A 91 10.79 -13.04 -15.26
N ARG A 92 10.76 -14.06 -14.40
CA ARG A 92 10.15 -15.36 -14.69
C ARG A 92 8.71 -15.41 -14.20
N ARG A 93 7.91 -16.31 -14.76
CA ARG A 93 6.61 -16.67 -14.19
C ARG A 93 6.83 -17.56 -12.97
N CYS A 94 6.51 -17.04 -11.79
CA CYS A 94 6.68 -17.76 -10.53
C CYS A 94 5.65 -18.87 -10.39
N ARG A 95 6.12 -20.06 -10.01
CA ARG A 95 5.35 -21.29 -9.79
C ARG A 95 5.81 -21.91 -8.48
#